data_AF-A0A938WHL9-F1
#
_entry.id   AF-A0A938WHL9-F1
#
_cell.length_a   1.000
_cell.length_b   1.000
_cell.length_c   1.000
_cell.angle_alpha   90.00
_cell.angle_beta   90.00
_cell.angle_gamma   90.00
#
_symmetry.space_group_name_H-M   'P 1'
#
loop_
_entity.id
_entity.type
_entity.pdbx_description
1 polymer ?
#
loop_
_entity_poly.entity_id
_entity_poly.type
_entity_poly.pdbx_seq_one_letter_code
_entity_poly.pdbx_strand_id
1 'polypeptide(L)'
;MSENSFATRHFHTHSPGGPLRAQCTAEQLEFAVVGRRRVVAAFDGGAVSSDAGALLLGKADDAIGLIDRLSACFEDRRRAELIEHSVRTLLGQRVFGLAPGYEDLNDHEQLRHDPVMGALLGKLEARRADCAPLAGKSTLNRLELHAASGVDRYH
;
A
#
# COMPACT_ATOMS: atom_id res chain seq x y z
N MET A 1 14.27 -27.64 -4.19
CA MET A 1 14.45 -27.71 -5.66
C MET A 1 13.12 -27.42 -6.29
N SER A 2 12.98 -26.26 -6.92
CA SER A 2 11.83 -25.85 -7.71
C SER A 2 12.39 -24.87 -8.74
N GLU A 3 12.49 -25.34 -9.98
CA GLU A 3 13.05 -24.60 -11.11
C GLU A 3 12.16 -23.41 -11.45
N ASN A 4 12.73 -22.20 -11.39
CA ASN A 4 12.16 -21.05 -12.08
C ASN A 4 12.56 -21.14 -13.55
N SER A 5 11.63 -21.59 -14.39
CA SER A 5 11.78 -21.59 -15.85
C SER A 5 11.86 -20.15 -16.35
N PHE A 6 13.08 -19.66 -16.59
CA PHE A 6 13.35 -18.43 -17.33
C PHE A 6 12.97 -18.66 -18.80
N ALA A 7 11.88 -18.06 -19.26
CA ALA A 7 11.53 -18.07 -20.67
C ALA A 7 12.56 -17.26 -21.47
N THR A 8 13.41 -17.96 -22.22
CA THR A 8 14.35 -17.40 -23.19
C THR A 8 13.57 -16.64 -24.27
N ARG A 9 13.73 -15.31 -24.35
CA ARG A 9 13.24 -14.54 -25.51
C ARG A 9 14.31 -14.55 -26.60
N HIS A 10 13.95 -15.09 -27.77
CA HIS A 10 14.75 -15.02 -28.98
C HIS A 10 14.91 -13.56 -29.44
N PHE A 11 16.15 -13.10 -29.59
CA PHE A 11 16.46 -11.86 -30.28
C PHE A 11 16.41 -12.12 -31.80
N HIS A 12 15.52 -11.42 -32.50
CA HIS A 12 15.60 -11.30 -33.97
C HIS A 12 16.44 -10.08 -34.32
N THR A 13 17.47 -10.27 -35.14
CA THR A 13 18.30 -9.22 -35.72
C THR A 13 17.50 -8.39 -36.73
N HIS A 14 17.59 -7.07 -36.61
CA HIS A 14 16.82 -6.08 -37.37
C HIS A 14 17.32 -5.99 -38.83
N SER A 15 16.39 -5.95 -39.78
CA SER A 15 16.62 -5.56 -41.18
C SER A 15 16.01 -4.17 -41.39
N PRO A 16 16.75 -3.15 -41.88
CA PRO A 16 16.28 -1.77 -41.91
C PRO A 16 15.41 -1.54 -43.14
N GLY A 17 14.10 -1.28 -42.94
CA GLY A 17 13.21 -0.91 -44.06
C GLY A 17 11.70 -1.00 -43.84
N GLY A 18 11.22 -1.35 -42.64
CA GLY A 18 9.78 -1.39 -42.33
C GLY A 18 9.28 -0.15 -41.58
N PRO A 19 7.98 0.21 -41.69
CA PRO A 19 7.42 1.36 -40.99
C PRO A 19 7.60 1.25 -39.48
N LEU A 20 7.79 2.39 -38.82
CA LEU A 20 7.94 2.53 -37.37
C LEU A 20 6.82 1.76 -36.64
N ARG A 21 7.17 0.60 -36.06
CA ARG A 21 6.30 -0.06 -35.08
C ARG A 21 6.23 0.85 -33.86
N ALA A 22 5.05 1.36 -33.55
CA ALA A 22 4.78 1.90 -32.22
C ALA A 22 5.18 0.84 -31.20
N GLN A 23 6.04 1.21 -30.25
CA GLN A 23 6.41 0.36 -29.13
C GLN A 23 5.11 0.02 -28.39
N CYS A 24 4.67 -1.24 -28.46
CA CYS A 24 3.51 -1.69 -27.71
C CYS A 24 3.79 -1.50 -26.21
N THR A 25 3.12 -0.52 -25.60
CA THR A 25 2.97 -0.44 -24.16
C THR A 25 2.36 -1.77 -23.70
N ALA A 26 2.97 -2.44 -22.72
CA ALA A 26 2.42 -3.70 -22.22
C ALA A 26 0.98 -3.47 -21.75
N GLU A 27 0.04 -4.32 -22.19
CA GLU A 27 -1.38 -4.21 -21.81
C GLU A 27 -1.58 -4.40 -20.29
N GLN A 28 -0.65 -5.10 -19.64
CA GLN A 28 -0.63 -5.33 -18.20
C GLN A 28 0.79 -5.29 -17.65
N LEU A 29 0.93 -4.75 -16.43
CA LEU A 29 2.15 -4.84 -15.63
C LEU A 29 1.84 -5.57 -14.32
N GLU A 30 2.59 -6.63 -14.01
CA GLU A 30 2.41 -7.41 -12.79
C GLU A 30 3.27 -6.86 -11.66
N PHE A 31 2.67 -6.69 -10.48
CA PHE A 31 3.33 -6.29 -9.24
C PHE A 31 3.34 -7.45 -8.23
N ALA A 32 3.95 -7.21 -7.07
CA ALA A 32 3.99 -8.19 -6.00
C ALA A 32 2.59 -8.65 -5.58
N VAL A 33 2.51 -9.90 -5.13
CA VAL A 33 1.29 -10.50 -4.59
C VAL A 33 1.00 -9.91 -3.20
N VAL A 34 -0.26 -9.51 -2.96
CA VAL A 34 -0.72 -9.04 -1.66
C VAL A 34 -1.70 -10.06 -1.07
N GLY A 35 -1.29 -10.73 0.00
CA GLY A 35 -2.04 -11.85 0.56
C GLY A 35 -2.18 -12.99 -0.47
N ARG A 36 -3.41 -13.26 -0.93
CA ARG A 36 -3.71 -14.26 -1.98
C ARG A 36 -4.06 -13.63 -3.33
N ARG A 37 -3.89 -12.31 -3.49
CA ARG A 37 -4.34 -11.56 -4.66
C ARG A 37 -3.14 -11.07 -5.47
N ARG A 38 -3.19 -11.28 -6.78
CA ARG A 38 -2.21 -10.70 -7.73
C ARG A 38 -2.54 -9.23 -7.95
N VAL A 39 -1.55 -8.36 -7.82
CA VAL A 39 -1.70 -6.94 -8.16
C VAL A 39 -1.26 -6.76 -9.61
N VAL A 40 -2.16 -6.23 -10.44
CA VAL A 40 -1.95 -6.02 -11.88
C VAL A 40 -2.36 -4.60 -12.20
N ALA A 41 -1.49 -3.83 -12.86
CA ALA A 41 -1.94 -2.62 -13.54
C ALA A 41 -2.56 -3.03 -14.87
N ALA A 42 -3.85 -2.74 -15.01
CA ALA A 42 -4.61 -2.88 -16.25
C ALA A 42 -5.09 -1.49 -16.69
N PHE A 43 -5.24 -1.30 -18.01
CA PHE A 43 -5.70 -0.04 -18.61
C PHE A 43 -7.18 -0.10 -19.02
N ASP A 44 -7.97 -0.93 -18.33
CA ASP A 44 -9.40 -1.17 -18.58
C ASP A 44 -10.34 -0.26 -17.77
N GLY A 45 -9.77 0.61 -16.92
CA GLY A 45 -10.52 1.58 -16.13
C GLY A 45 -11.19 0.99 -14.88
N GLY A 46 -10.76 -0.17 -14.39
CA GLY A 46 -11.24 -0.80 -13.16
C GLY A 46 -11.00 0.01 -11.87
N ALA A 47 -10.33 -0.57 -10.87
CA ALA A 47 -9.96 0.19 -9.68
C ALA A 47 -8.79 1.14 -10.02
N VAL A 48 -9.02 2.45 -9.95
CA VAL A 48 -8.04 3.48 -10.37
C VAL A 48 -7.42 4.13 -9.15
N SER A 49 -6.11 4.37 -9.22
CA SER A 49 -5.34 5.13 -8.22
C SER A 49 -4.31 6.01 -8.94
N SER A 50 -4.14 7.23 -8.44
CA SER A 50 -3.06 8.13 -8.86
C SER A 50 -1.75 7.88 -8.13
N ASP A 51 -1.76 7.01 -7.10
CA ASP A 51 -0.67 6.80 -6.17
C ASP A 51 0.11 5.50 -6.44
N ALA A 52 0.02 4.94 -7.66
CA ALA A 52 0.68 3.69 -8.02
C ALA A 52 2.20 3.67 -7.72
N GLY A 53 2.86 4.84 -7.74
CA GLY A 53 4.26 5.00 -7.36
C GLY A 53 4.58 4.61 -5.92
N ALA A 54 3.60 4.66 -5.01
CA ALA A 54 3.74 4.28 -3.61
C ALA A 54 4.07 2.79 -3.44
N LEU A 55 3.79 1.93 -4.43
CA LEU A 55 4.21 0.53 -4.41
C LEU A 55 5.74 0.36 -4.30
N LEU A 56 6.52 1.34 -4.78
CA LEU A 56 7.97 1.36 -4.63
C LEU A 56 8.39 1.57 -3.17
N LEU A 57 7.63 2.38 -2.42
CA LEU A 57 7.84 2.57 -0.98
C LEU A 57 7.61 1.28 -0.21
N GLY A 58 6.61 0.50 -0.63
CA GLY A 58 6.36 -0.84 -0.09
C GLY A 58 7.52 -1.78 -0.33
N LYS A 59 8.13 -1.72 -1.53
CA LYS A 59 9.34 -2.50 -1.83
C LYS A 59 10.57 -2.05 -1.06
N ALA A 60 10.69 -0.76 -0.78
CA ALA A 60 11.73 -0.27 0.12
C ALA A 60 11.50 -0.78 1.55
N ASP A 61 10.26 -0.71 2.07
CA ASP A 61 9.91 -1.21 3.39
C ASP A 61 10.12 -2.73 3.51
N ASP A 62 9.69 -3.53 2.52
CA ASP A 62 9.94 -4.98 2.46
C ASP A 62 11.44 -5.31 2.61
N ALA A 63 12.33 -4.47 2.08
CA ALA A 63 13.77 -4.68 2.12
C ALA A 63 14.41 -4.33 3.47
N ILE A 64 13.85 -3.39 4.21
CA ILE A 64 14.47 -2.85 5.45
C ILE A 64 13.65 -3.09 6.72
N GLY A 65 12.40 -3.53 6.58
CA GLY A 65 11.44 -3.77 7.65
C GLY A 65 11.16 -2.53 8.50
N LEU A 66 11.04 -1.35 7.90
CA LEU A 66 10.92 -0.09 8.63
C LEU A 66 9.63 -0.06 9.47
N ILE A 67 8.48 -0.35 8.85
CA ILE A 67 7.18 -0.30 9.53
C ILE A 67 7.09 -1.35 10.62
N ASP A 68 7.60 -2.55 10.38
CA ASP A 68 7.63 -3.62 11.38
C ASP A 68 8.48 -3.22 12.59
N ARG A 69 9.70 -2.72 12.36
CA ARG A 69 10.58 -2.23 13.44
C ARG A 69 9.98 -1.07 14.20
N LEU A 70 9.35 -0.12 13.52
CA LEU A 70 8.70 1.02 14.17
C LEU A 70 7.52 0.54 15.02
N SER A 71 6.68 -0.35 14.50
CA SER A 71 5.51 -0.87 15.21
C SER A 71 5.86 -1.71 16.43
N ALA A 72 7.00 -2.42 16.41
CA ALA A 72 7.50 -3.19 17.54
C ALA A 72 7.87 -2.33 18.76
N CYS A 73 8.05 -1.02 18.57
CA CYS A 73 8.27 -0.07 19.66
C CYS A 73 6.99 0.31 20.42
N PHE A 74 5.82 -0.14 19.97
CA PHE A 74 4.52 0.21 20.57
C PHE A 74 3.91 -0.98 21.31
N GLU A 75 3.36 -0.71 22.49
CA GLU A 75 2.47 -1.61 23.20
C GLU A 75 1.02 -1.20 22.91
N ASP A 76 0.28 -2.01 22.16
CA ASP A 76 -1.12 -1.74 21.85
C ASP A 76 -2.03 -2.17 23.00
N ARG A 77 -2.35 -1.23 23.90
CA ARG A 77 -3.21 -1.47 25.08
C ARG A 77 -4.71 -1.46 24.77
N ARG A 78 -5.11 -1.31 23.50
CA ARG A 78 -6.51 -1.35 23.10
C ARG A 78 -7.03 -2.79 23.23
N ARG A 79 -8.34 -2.94 23.46
CA ARG A 79 -8.99 -4.25 23.46
C ARG A 79 -8.87 -4.91 22.10
N ALA A 80 -8.13 -6.02 22.02
CA ALA A 80 -7.73 -6.67 20.78
C ALA A 80 -8.91 -7.01 19.85
N GLU A 81 -10.03 -7.46 20.43
CA GLU A 81 -11.25 -7.79 19.72
C GLU A 81 -11.90 -6.58 19.03
N LEU A 82 -11.64 -5.36 19.50
CA LEU A 82 -12.17 -4.12 18.93
C LEU A 82 -11.22 -3.48 17.89
N ILE A 83 -10.01 -4.03 17.70
CA ILE A 83 -9.02 -3.47 16.78
C ILE A 83 -9.38 -3.81 15.34
N GLU A 84 -9.76 -2.79 14.58
CA GLU A 84 -9.91 -2.88 13.12
C GLU A 84 -8.59 -2.62 12.38
N HIS A 85 -7.81 -1.65 12.84
CA HIS A 85 -6.53 -1.27 12.26
C HIS A 85 -5.44 -1.45 13.31
N SER A 86 -4.55 -2.41 13.07
CA SER A 86 -3.37 -2.64 13.91
C SER A 86 -2.49 -1.40 13.96
N VAL A 87 -1.68 -1.25 15.02
CA VAL A 87 -0.68 -0.16 15.11
C VAL A 87 0.25 -0.19 13.89
N ARG A 88 0.70 -1.36 13.45
CA ARG A 88 1.48 -1.53 12.21
C ARG A 88 0.77 -0.92 11.00
N THR A 89 -0.51 -1.24 10.80
CA THR A 89 -1.31 -0.69 9.68
C THR A 89 -1.45 0.82 9.78
N LEU A 90 -1.72 1.36 10.97
CA LEU A 90 -1.88 2.79 11.19
C LEU A 90 -0.58 3.56 10.94
N LEU A 91 0.54 3.07 11.47
CA LEU A 91 1.86 3.67 11.28
C LEU A 91 2.30 3.59 9.82
N GLY A 92 2.14 2.43 9.17
CA GLY A 92 2.44 2.29 7.75
C GLY A 92 1.62 3.25 6.90
N GLN A 93 0.31 3.36 7.18
CA GLN A 93 -0.55 4.28 6.44
C GLN A 93 -0.08 5.74 6.56
N ARG A 94 0.41 6.15 7.73
CA ARG A 94 0.97 7.50 7.91
C ARG A 94 2.31 7.69 7.25
N VAL A 95 3.27 6.79 7.49
CA VAL A 95 4.60 6.89 6.90
C VAL A 95 4.52 6.90 5.37
N PHE A 96 3.70 6.04 4.78
CA PHE A 96 3.53 6.01 3.33
C PHE A 96 2.70 7.15 2.78
N GLY A 97 1.82 7.77 3.56
CA GLY A 97 1.08 8.98 3.17
C GLY A 97 1.96 10.23 3.13
N LEU A 98 3.00 10.32 3.97
CA LEU A 98 3.90 11.46 4.00
C LEU A 98 4.74 11.61 2.71
N ALA A 99 5.18 10.50 2.13
CA ALA A 99 6.04 10.52 0.94
C ALA A 99 5.39 11.16 -0.31
N PRO A 100 4.12 10.88 -0.67
CA PRO A 100 3.42 11.59 -1.76
C PRO A 100 2.90 12.98 -1.38
N GLY A 101 3.07 13.45 -0.13
CA GLY A 101 2.61 14.77 0.31
C GLY A 101 1.20 14.80 0.91
N TYR A 102 0.79 13.71 1.57
CA TYR A 102 -0.44 13.68 2.38
C TYR A 102 -0.10 13.91 3.85
N GLU A 103 0.56 15.04 4.14
CA GLU A 103 0.83 15.45 5.52
C GLU A 103 -0.46 15.69 6.31
N ASP A 104 -1.46 16.30 5.67
CA ASP A 104 -2.74 16.60 6.27
C ASP A 104 -3.58 15.32 6.38
N LEU A 105 -4.12 15.07 7.58
CA LEU A 105 -4.92 13.87 7.82
C LEU A 105 -6.23 13.84 7.03
N ASN A 106 -6.67 14.96 6.46
CA ASN A 106 -7.95 15.07 5.75
C ASN A 106 -8.04 14.13 4.53
N ASP A 107 -6.96 13.96 3.77
CA ASP A 107 -6.90 13.11 2.57
C ASP A 107 -7.09 11.64 2.89
N HIS A 108 -6.76 11.23 4.12
CA HIS A 108 -7.00 9.88 4.61
C HIS A 108 -8.48 9.49 4.68
N GLU A 109 -9.41 10.44 4.57
CA GLU A 109 -10.82 10.12 4.41
C GLU A 109 -11.12 9.46 3.06
N GLN A 110 -10.39 9.85 2.00
CA GLN A 110 -10.49 9.26 0.67
C GLN A 110 -9.50 8.11 0.49
N LEU A 111 -8.23 8.30 0.86
CA LEU A 111 -7.16 7.30 0.72
C LEU A 111 -7.47 5.99 1.45
N ARG A 112 -8.39 5.99 2.41
CA ARG A 112 -8.75 4.76 3.12
C ARG A 112 -9.40 3.68 2.25
N HIS A 113 -9.87 4.07 1.07
CA HIS A 113 -10.46 3.21 0.06
C HIS A 113 -9.54 3.00 -1.14
N ASP A 114 -8.37 3.63 -1.15
CA ASP A 114 -7.43 3.52 -2.26
C ASP A 114 -6.85 2.09 -2.33
N PRO A 115 -6.96 1.41 -3.49
CA PRO A 115 -6.53 0.03 -3.63
C PRO A 115 -4.99 -0.13 -3.57
N VAL A 116 -4.23 0.89 -3.97
CA VAL A 116 -2.77 0.90 -3.88
C VAL A 116 -2.34 1.03 -2.42
N MET A 117 -2.95 1.93 -1.65
CA MET A 117 -2.69 2.04 -0.22
C MET A 117 -3.09 0.76 0.52
N GLY A 118 -4.21 0.15 0.15
CA GLY A 118 -4.62 -1.15 0.69
C GLY A 118 -3.63 -2.26 0.35
N ALA A 119 -3.15 -2.31 -0.89
CA ALA A 119 -2.14 -3.25 -1.35
C ALA A 119 -0.81 -3.09 -0.59
N LEU A 120 -0.36 -1.85 -0.47
CA LEU A 120 0.87 -1.44 0.21
C LEU A 120 0.91 -1.91 1.67
N LEU A 121 -0.23 -1.85 2.36
CA LEU A 121 -0.36 -2.22 3.77
C LEU A 121 -0.81 -3.66 3.99
N GLY A 122 -1.01 -4.43 2.92
CA GLY A 122 -1.52 -5.80 3.01
C GLY A 122 -2.97 -5.90 3.47
N LYS A 123 -3.75 -4.82 3.37
CA LYS A 123 -5.12 -4.72 3.87
C LYS A 123 -6.07 -4.17 2.81
N LEU A 124 -6.45 -5.05 1.88
CA LEU A 124 -7.39 -4.75 0.80
C LEU A 124 -8.86 -4.75 1.23
N GLU A 125 -9.17 -5.32 2.40
CA GLU A 125 -10.55 -5.41 2.92
C GLU A 125 -10.58 -5.00 4.38
N ALA A 126 -11.74 -4.52 4.83
CA ALA A 126 -12.02 -4.36 6.24
C ALA A 126 -12.38 -5.70 6.89
N ARG A 127 -12.13 -5.82 8.19
CA ARG A 127 -12.59 -6.95 9.00
C ARG A 127 -14.09 -6.83 9.30
N ARG A 128 -14.57 -5.61 9.53
CA ARG A 128 -15.98 -5.30 9.80
C ARG A 128 -16.65 -4.66 8.59
N ALA A 129 -17.90 -5.03 8.33
CA ALA A 129 -18.65 -4.62 7.14
C ALA A 129 -18.94 -3.11 7.06
N ASP A 130 -18.96 -2.42 8.20
CA ASP A 130 -19.19 -0.97 8.32
C ASP A 130 -17.89 -0.15 8.27
N CYS A 131 -16.74 -0.80 8.06
CA CYS A 131 -15.44 -0.17 8.05
C CYS A 131 -14.84 -0.12 6.63
N ALA A 132 -14.03 0.90 6.37
CA ALA A 132 -13.15 0.91 5.21
C ALA A 132 -11.92 0.01 5.46
N PRO A 133 -11.22 -0.46 4.41
CA PRO A 133 -10.02 -1.26 4.57
C PRO A 133 -8.98 -0.57 5.46
N LEU A 134 -8.74 0.72 5.25
CA LEU A 134 -7.78 1.50 6.02
C LEU A 134 -8.45 2.55 6.91
N ALA A 135 -7.65 3.22 7.74
CA ALA A 135 -8.16 4.16 8.72
C ALA A 135 -8.45 5.52 8.08
N GLY A 136 -9.57 6.14 8.48
CA GLY A 136 -9.88 7.53 8.14
C GLY A 136 -9.15 8.53 9.05
N LYS A 137 -9.31 9.81 8.74
CA LYS A 137 -8.62 10.94 9.39
C LYS A 137 -8.68 10.93 10.92
N SER A 138 -9.87 10.70 11.49
CA SER A 138 -10.08 10.78 12.94
C SER A 138 -9.37 9.66 13.70
N THR A 139 -9.24 8.47 13.10
CA THR A 139 -8.55 7.34 13.72
C THR A 139 -7.05 7.57 13.75
N LEU A 140 -6.48 8.10 12.66
CA LEU A 140 -5.07 8.46 12.57
C LEU A 140 -4.75 9.65 13.49
N ASN A 141 -5.64 10.65 13.56
CA ASN A 141 -5.47 11.79 14.47
C ASN A 141 -5.41 11.34 15.93
N ARG A 142 -6.25 10.39 16.35
CA ARG A 142 -6.17 9.82 17.70
C ARG A 142 -4.84 9.11 17.96
N LEU A 143 -4.29 8.39 16.97
CA LEU A 143 -2.97 7.76 17.12
C LEU A 143 -1.88 8.81 17.36
N GLU A 144 -1.85 9.88 16.55
CA GLU A 144 -0.82 10.92 16.63
C GLU A 144 -0.89 11.74 17.92
N LEU A 145 -2.11 12.06 18.37
CA LEU A 145 -2.31 12.84 19.59
C LEU A 145 -2.15 12.03 20.87
N HIS A 146 -2.41 10.71 20.85
CA HIS A 146 -2.31 9.86 22.03
C HIS A 146 -0.88 9.82 22.61
N ALA A 147 0.15 9.92 21.77
CA ALA A 147 1.54 10.00 22.21
C ALA A 147 1.92 11.37 22.80
N ALA A 148 1.23 12.45 22.40
CA ALA A 148 1.53 13.81 22.85
C ALA A 148 0.88 14.13 24.21
N SER A 149 -0.23 13.48 24.54
CA SER A 149 -0.95 13.66 25.81
C SER A 149 -0.44 12.68 26.87
N GLY A 150 0.67 13.00 27.55
CA GLY A 150 1.16 12.19 28.68
C GLY A 150 0.19 12.07 29.87
N VAL A 151 -0.93 12.81 29.86
CA VAL A 151 -2.12 12.67 30.71
C VAL A 151 -3.30 13.22 29.88
N ASP A 152 -4.38 12.46 29.72
CA ASP A 152 -5.61 12.98 29.12
C ASP A 152 -6.49 13.62 30.22
N ARG A 153 -7.07 14.78 29.93
CA ARG A 153 -8.01 15.50 30.80
C ARG A 153 -9.46 15.04 30.63
N TYR A 154 -9.69 14.00 29.83
CA TYR A 154 -10.99 13.39 29.59
C TYR A 154 -11.08 11.87 29.84
N HIS A 155 -10.12 11.28 30.55
CA HIS A 155 -10.25 9.95 31.15
C HIS A 155 -9.59 9.87 32.53
#